data_AF-A0A8D8B4M6-F1
#
_entry.id   AF-A0A8D8B4M6-F1
#
_cell.length_a   1.000
_cell.length_b   1.000
_cell.length_c   1.000
_cell.angle_alpha   90.00
_cell.angle_beta   90.00
_cell.angle_gamma   90.00
#
_symmetry.space_group_name_H-M   'P 1'
#
loop_
_entity.id
_entity.type
_entity.pdbx_description
1 polymer ?
#
loop_
_entity_poly.entity_id
_entity_poly.type
_entity_poly.pdbx_seq_one_letter_code
_entity_poly.pdbx_strand_id
1 'polypeptide(L)'
;MPTVGVKRDLLFKALGKTYTDDEFQKLCFEFGLELDEVTTEKQMITKEQGEVDAAKDASEDVIYRIDIPANRYDLLCLEGLVQGLQVFLGKMKFPEFKKVAPVKGDLQKLVIMEATKQIRPFAVAAVLRDVTFTKDSYASFIDLQDKLHQNICRKRALVAIGTHDLDTLKGPFTYDAKAPKDIKFVPLNQEKAMTAEDLMEFYSTHAQLKAYLPIIRDSPVYPVIYDANGVVLSLPPIINGDHSKIKLETRNVFIECTATELT
;
A
#
# COMPACT_ATOMS: atom_id res chain seq x y z
N MET A 1 -14.33 -11.13 -6.78
CA MET A 1 -12.92 -11.54 -6.77
C MET A 1 -12.09 -10.27 -6.89
N PRO A 2 -10.92 -10.14 -6.24
CA PRO A 2 -10.08 -8.97 -6.47
C PRO A 2 -9.61 -8.92 -7.92
N THR A 3 -9.84 -7.79 -8.59
CA THR A 3 -9.36 -7.55 -9.95
C THR A 3 -8.08 -6.74 -9.92
N VAL A 4 -7.10 -7.12 -10.74
CA VAL A 4 -5.82 -6.43 -10.89
C VAL A 4 -5.71 -5.87 -12.30
N GLY A 5 -5.65 -4.54 -12.42
CA GLY A 5 -5.35 -3.86 -13.67
C GLY A 5 -3.84 -3.80 -13.90
N VAL A 6 -3.36 -4.35 -15.03
CA VAL A 6 -1.95 -4.29 -15.42
C VAL A 6 -1.80 -3.75 -16.84
N LYS A 7 -0.78 -2.92 -17.08
CA LYS A 7 -0.42 -2.49 -18.43
C LYS A 7 0.10 -3.69 -19.23
N ARG A 8 -0.57 -4.02 -20.33
CA ARG A 8 -0.27 -5.20 -21.17
C ARG A 8 1.19 -5.23 -21.61
N ASP A 9 1.68 -4.11 -22.13
CA ASP A 9 3.02 -4.06 -22.72
C ASP A 9 4.12 -4.22 -21.66
N LEU A 10 3.88 -3.71 -20.44
CA LEU A 10 4.77 -3.95 -19.30
C LEU A 10 4.72 -5.41 -18.85
N LEU A 11 3.53 -6.00 -18.78
CA LEU A 11 3.35 -7.41 -18.42
C LEU A 11 4.10 -8.32 -19.41
N PHE A 12 3.94 -8.10 -20.71
CA PHE A 12 4.59 -8.90 -21.75
C PHE A 12 6.11 -8.72 -21.75
N LYS A 13 6.58 -7.48 -21.56
CA LYS A 13 8.00 -7.18 -21.37
C LYS A 13 8.56 -7.94 -20.16
N ALA A 14 7.84 -7.96 -19.04
CA ALA A 14 8.27 -8.65 -17.82
C ALA A 14 8.23 -10.18 -17.96
N LEU A 15 7.29 -10.73 -18.73
CA LEU A 15 7.22 -12.17 -19.06
C LEU A 15 8.23 -12.61 -20.14
N GLY A 16 8.86 -11.66 -20.83
CA GLY A 16 9.81 -11.91 -21.92
C GLY A 16 9.18 -12.53 -23.17
N LYS A 17 7.85 -12.43 -23.33
CA LYS A 17 7.09 -12.92 -24.49
C LYS A 17 5.87 -12.03 -24.70
N THR A 18 5.62 -11.68 -25.96
CA THR A 18 4.36 -11.08 -26.39
C THR A 18 3.33 -12.19 -26.61
N TYR A 19 2.12 -12.00 -26.09
CA TYR A 19 1.00 -12.91 -26.26
C TYR A 19 -0.10 -12.22 -27.07
N THR A 20 -0.89 -12.99 -27.80
CA THR A 20 -2.22 -12.53 -28.23
C THR A 20 -3.19 -12.56 -27.05
N ASP A 21 -4.33 -11.87 -27.16
CA ASP A 21 -5.36 -11.88 -26.12
C ASP A 21 -5.84 -13.32 -25.83
N ASP A 22 -6.08 -14.13 -26.87
CA ASP A 22 -6.48 -15.54 -26.74
C ASP A 22 -5.39 -16.40 -26.07
N GLU A 23 -4.12 -16.22 -26.44
CA GLU A 23 -3.00 -16.94 -25.82
C GLU A 23 -2.87 -16.59 -24.33
N PHE A 24 -3.03 -15.32 -23.99
CA PHE A 24 -2.94 -14.86 -22.61
C PHE A 24 -4.14 -15.31 -21.80
N GLN A 25 -5.35 -15.26 -22.35
CA GLN A 25 -6.56 -15.79 -21.71
C GLN A 25 -6.42 -17.29 -21.41
N LYS A 26 -5.87 -18.07 -22.35
CA LYS A 26 -5.58 -19.49 -22.14
C LYS A 26 -4.58 -19.71 -21.01
N LEU A 27 -3.50 -18.90 -20.96
CA LEU A 27 -2.52 -18.95 -19.88
C LEU A 27 -3.13 -18.62 -18.52
N CYS A 28 -3.98 -17.59 -18.44
CA CYS A 28 -4.73 -17.26 -17.24
C CYS A 28 -5.57 -18.45 -16.79
N PHE A 29 -6.36 -19.04 -17.70
CA PHE A 29 -7.22 -20.17 -17.39
C PHE A 29 -6.43 -21.39 -16.88
N GLU A 30 -5.31 -21.75 -17.52
CA GLU A 30 -4.44 -22.84 -17.09
C GLU A 30 -3.83 -22.61 -15.69
N PHE A 31 -3.58 -21.35 -15.32
CA PHE A 31 -3.06 -20.97 -14.01
C PHE A 31 -4.17 -20.78 -12.94
N GLY A 32 -5.44 -20.75 -13.35
CA GLY A 32 -6.58 -20.51 -12.46
C GLY A 32 -6.92 -19.02 -12.24
N LEU A 33 -6.60 -18.18 -13.22
CA LEU A 33 -6.98 -16.77 -13.31
C LEU A 33 -7.97 -16.55 -14.46
N GLU A 34 -8.61 -15.38 -14.47
CA GLU A 34 -9.52 -14.98 -15.54
C GLU A 34 -9.12 -13.61 -16.08
N LEU A 35 -9.04 -13.48 -17.42
CA LEU A 35 -8.92 -12.18 -18.06
C LEU A 35 -10.34 -11.63 -18.25
N ASP A 36 -10.72 -10.68 -17.40
CA ASP A 36 -12.09 -10.14 -17.30
C ASP A 36 -12.39 -9.15 -18.43
N GLU A 37 -11.57 -8.11 -18.57
CA GLU A 37 -11.75 -7.06 -19.57
C GLU A 37 -10.40 -6.56 -20.08
N VAL A 38 -10.33 -6.24 -21.38
CA VAL A 38 -9.24 -5.51 -21.99
C VAL A 38 -9.74 -4.09 -22.27
N THR A 39 -9.12 -3.11 -21.62
CA THR A 39 -9.56 -1.71 -21.70
C THR A 39 -8.34 -0.79 -21.81
N THR A 40 -8.56 0.52 -21.79
CA THR A 40 -7.50 1.54 -21.76
C THR A 40 -7.77 2.50 -20.61
N GLU A 41 -6.73 3.21 -20.13
CA GLU A 41 -6.90 4.19 -19.05
C GLU A 41 -7.95 5.25 -19.42
N LYS A 42 -7.92 5.71 -20.68
CA LYS A 42 -8.92 6.60 -21.25
C LYS A 42 -10.34 6.04 -21.18
N GLN A 43 -10.55 4.79 -21.61
CA GLN A 43 -11.88 4.16 -21.55
C GLN A 43 -12.36 3.95 -20.11
N MET A 44 -11.48 3.63 -19.18
CA MET A 44 -11.82 3.52 -17.75
C MET A 44 -12.31 4.86 -17.19
N ILE A 45 -11.56 5.94 -17.42
CA ILE A 45 -11.93 7.29 -16.94
C ILE A 45 -13.27 7.72 -17.54
N THR A 46 -13.48 7.51 -18.84
CA THR A 46 -14.74 7.84 -19.50
C THR A 46 -15.92 7.03 -18.95
N LYS A 47 -15.71 5.75 -18.60
CA LYS A 47 -16.75 4.86 -18.06
C LYS A 47 -17.11 5.19 -16.60
N GLU A 48 -16.14 5.61 -15.79
CA GLU A 48 -16.35 5.90 -14.36
C GLU A 48 -16.81 7.33 -14.09
N GLN A 49 -16.31 8.32 -14.86
CA GLN A 49 -16.51 9.74 -14.57
C GLN A 49 -17.25 10.50 -15.69
N GLY A 50 -17.56 9.83 -16.81
CA GLY A 50 -18.11 10.47 -18.02
C GLY A 50 -17.03 11.11 -18.90
N GLU A 51 -17.42 11.83 -19.97
CA GLU A 51 -16.48 12.64 -20.77
C GLU A 51 -16.03 13.87 -19.97
N VAL A 52 -15.01 13.69 -19.14
CA VAL A 52 -14.33 14.77 -18.40
C VAL A 52 -13.04 15.16 -19.11
N ASP A 53 -12.57 16.40 -18.96
CA ASP A 53 -11.29 16.85 -19.53
C ASP A 53 -10.10 15.96 -19.10
N ALA A 54 -10.18 15.29 -17.95
CA ALA A 54 -9.19 14.30 -17.49
C ALA A 54 -9.03 13.09 -18.45
N ALA A 55 -10.04 12.74 -19.26
CA ALA A 55 -9.94 11.67 -20.25
C ALA A 55 -9.16 12.10 -21.52
N LYS A 56 -8.97 13.41 -21.74
CA LYS A 56 -8.23 13.91 -22.92
C LYS A 56 -6.72 13.73 -22.79
N ASP A 57 -6.21 13.77 -21.55
CA ASP A 57 -4.78 13.59 -21.23
C ASP A 57 -4.44 12.17 -20.75
N ALA A 58 -5.43 11.27 -20.71
CA ALA A 58 -5.27 9.89 -20.26
C ALA A 58 -4.52 9.02 -21.27
N SER A 59 -3.75 8.05 -20.79
CA SER A 59 -3.01 7.13 -21.67
C SER A 59 -3.96 6.24 -22.48
N GLU A 60 -3.59 5.96 -23.73
CA GLU A 60 -4.22 4.93 -24.55
C GLU A 60 -3.54 3.55 -24.37
N ASP A 61 -2.69 3.42 -23.33
CA ASP A 61 -2.09 2.15 -22.94
C ASP A 61 -3.18 1.09 -22.68
N VAL A 62 -2.96 -0.10 -23.26
CA VAL A 62 -3.86 -1.24 -23.07
C VAL A 62 -3.66 -1.82 -21.67
N ILE A 63 -4.75 -1.92 -20.92
CA ILE A 63 -4.83 -2.45 -19.57
C ILE A 63 -5.60 -3.77 -19.60
N TYR A 64 -4.97 -4.82 -19.07
CA TYR A 64 -5.64 -6.08 -18.77
C TYR A 64 -6.18 -6.05 -17.35
N ARG A 65 -7.48 -6.31 -17.20
CA ARG A 65 -8.13 -6.57 -15.92
C ARG A 65 -8.14 -8.07 -15.69
N ILE A 66 -7.39 -8.51 -14.69
CA ILE A 66 -7.23 -9.94 -14.38
C ILE A 66 -7.89 -10.21 -13.03
N ASP A 67 -8.84 -11.14 -13.02
CA ASP A 67 -9.52 -11.57 -11.82
C ASP A 67 -8.69 -12.64 -11.08
N ILE A 68 -8.43 -12.34 -9.81
CA ILE A 68 -7.53 -13.11 -8.94
C ILE A 68 -8.35 -13.83 -7.86
N PRO A 69 -8.05 -15.10 -7.57
CA PRO A 69 -8.62 -15.79 -6.41
C PRO A 69 -8.36 -15.02 -5.11
N ALA A 70 -9.41 -14.85 -4.29
CA ALA A 70 -9.33 -14.03 -3.06
C ALA A 70 -8.33 -14.55 -2.00
N ASN A 71 -7.87 -15.80 -2.14
CA ASN A 71 -6.87 -16.44 -1.28
C ASN A 71 -5.42 -16.29 -1.79
N ARG A 72 -5.19 -15.64 -2.93
CA ARG A 72 -3.87 -15.46 -3.56
C ARG A 72 -3.38 -14.02 -3.47
N TYR A 73 -3.05 -13.59 -2.25
CA TYR A 73 -2.58 -12.22 -1.98
C TYR A 73 -1.25 -11.88 -2.68
N ASP A 74 -0.46 -12.91 -3.01
CA ASP A 74 0.78 -12.80 -3.76
C ASP A 74 0.58 -12.37 -5.22
N LEU A 75 -0.65 -12.43 -5.75
CA LEU A 75 -0.97 -12.09 -7.14
C LEU A 75 -1.67 -10.73 -7.30
N LEU A 76 -1.69 -9.90 -6.25
CA LEU A 76 -2.43 -8.62 -6.26
C LEU A 76 -1.69 -7.47 -6.97
N CYS A 77 -0.47 -7.70 -7.46
CA CYS A 77 0.34 -6.74 -8.22
C CYS A 77 0.98 -7.39 -9.46
N LEU A 78 1.53 -6.55 -10.35
CA LEU A 78 2.18 -6.99 -11.58
C LEU A 78 3.37 -7.91 -11.28
N GLU A 79 4.20 -7.55 -10.30
CA GLU A 79 5.40 -8.29 -9.93
C GLU A 79 5.06 -9.71 -9.46
N GLY A 80 4.03 -9.82 -8.63
CA GLY A 80 3.52 -11.09 -8.12
C GLY A 80 2.93 -11.98 -9.23
N LEU A 81 2.13 -11.40 -10.11
CA LEU A 81 1.59 -12.09 -11.29
C LEU A 81 2.69 -12.63 -12.20
N VAL A 82 3.66 -11.78 -12.55
CA VAL A 82 4.77 -12.16 -13.41
C VAL A 82 5.59 -13.28 -12.75
N GLN A 83 5.92 -13.17 -11.47
CA GLN A 83 6.66 -14.19 -10.75
C GLN A 83 5.89 -15.53 -10.72
N GLY A 84 4.60 -15.49 -10.38
CA GLY A 84 3.74 -16.68 -10.34
C GLY A 84 3.66 -17.39 -11.69
N LEU A 85 3.42 -16.63 -12.76
CA LEU A 85 3.33 -17.17 -14.12
C LEU A 85 4.69 -17.69 -14.63
N GLN A 86 5.80 -17.00 -14.36
CA GLN A 86 7.12 -17.48 -14.79
C GLN A 86 7.53 -18.78 -14.09
N VAL A 87 7.19 -18.94 -12.82
CA VAL A 87 7.42 -20.18 -12.07
C VAL A 87 6.53 -21.31 -12.60
N PHE A 88 5.25 -21.03 -12.86
CA PHE A 88 4.31 -21.99 -13.45
C PHE A 88 4.78 -22.48 -14.83
N LEU A 89 5.28 -21.58 -15.67
CA LEU A 89 5.83 -21.89 -17.00
C LEU A 89 7.21 -22.57 -16.95
N GLY A 90 7.79 -22.80 -15.77
CA GLY A 90 9.11 -23.41 -15.61
C GLY A 90 10.28 -22.53 -16.10
N LYS A 91 10.04 -21.24 -16.36
CA LYS A 91 11.06 -20.29 -16.83
C LYS A 91 11.91 -19.73 -15.68
N MET A 92 11.38 -19.78 -14.46
CA MET A 92 12.00 -19.25 -13.26
C MET A 92 11.83 -20.25 -12.12
N LYS A 93 12.84 -20.36 -11.24
CA LYS A 93 12.67 -21.02 -9.94
C LYS A 93 12.08 -20.04 -8.94
N PHE A 94 11.20 -20.53 -8.07
CA PHE A 94 10.62 -19.68 -7.03
C PHE A 94 11.74 -19.03 -6.18
N PRO A 95 11.74 -17.70 -6.00
CA PRO A 95 12.80 -17.00 -5.30
C PRO A 95 12.79 -17.32 -3.80
N GLU A 96 13.97 -17.38 -3.19
CA GLU A 96 14.11 -17.53 -1.74
C GLU A 96 14.16 -16.15 -1.06
N PHE A 97 13.16 -15.85 -0.24
CA PHE A 97 13.14 -14.63 0.56
C PHE A 97 13.84 -14.86 1.91
N LYS A 98 14.92 -14.12 2.18
CA LYS A 98 15.68 -14.19 3.43
C LYS A 98 15.75 -12.83 4.08
N LYS A 99 15.50 -12.77 5.39
CA LYS A 99 15.79 -11.58 6.19
C LYS A 99 17.30 -11.45 6.36
N VAL A 100 17.82 -10.26 6.10
CA VAL A 100 19.25 -9.94 6.25
C VAL A 100 19.42 -8.86 7.32
N ALA A 101 20.50 -8.95 8.09
CA ALA A 101 20.89 -7.85 8.96
C ALA A 101 21.38 -6.67 8.12
N PRO A 102 21.18 -5.41 8.56
CA PRO A 102 21.68 -4.26 7.82
C PRO A 102 23.22 -4.34 7.73
N VAL A 103 23.75 -4.13 6.52
CA VAL A 103 25.21 -4.12 6.26
C VAL A 103 25.88 -2.94 6.99
N LYS A 104 25.14 -1.83 7.17
CA LYS A 104 25.58 -0.63 7.87
C LYS A 104 24.44 -0.08 8.73
N GLY A 105 24.79 0.44 9.91
CA GLY A 105 23.88 1.08 10.85
C GLY A 105 23.19 0.12 11.82
N ASP A 106 22.50 0.70 12.80
CA ASP A 106 21.82 -0.07 13.84
C ASP A 106 20.54 -0.73 13.33
N LEU A 107 20.21 -1.86 13.95
CA LEU A 107 18.92 -2.52 13.78
C LEU A 107 17.81 -1.56 14.20
N GLN A 108 16.93 -1.24 13.26
CA GLN A 108 15.73 -0.46 13.54
C GLN A 108 14.80 -1.26 14.45
N LYS A 109 14.18 -0.56 15.40
CA LYS A 109 13.28 -1.15 16.41
C LYS A 109 11.99 -0.36 16.44
N LEU A 110 10.87 -1.06 16.53
CA LEU A 110 9.57 -0.50 16.85
C LEU A 110 9.18 -0.99 18.25
N VAL A 111 9.05 -0.06 19.19
CA VAL A 111 8.68 -0.34 20.59
C VAL A 111 7.18 -0.13 20.74
N ILE A 112 6.46 -1.16 21.17
CA ILE A 112 5.01 -1.10 21.39
C ILE A 112 4.73 -0.74 22.84
N MET A 113 3.97 0.32 23.07
CA MET A 113 3.58 0.78 24.41
C MET A 113 2.29 0.12 24.88
N GLU A 114 2.16 -0.07 26.20
CA GLU A 114 0.99 -0.72 26.82
C GLU A 114 -0.34 -0.02 26.52
N ALA A 115 -0.33 1.30 26.33
CA ALA A 115 -1.53 2.08 26.00
C ALA A 115 -2.23 1.60 24.71
N THR A 116 -1.47 1.03 23.77
CA THR A 116 -1.98 0.53 22.48
C THR A 116 -2.99 -0.60 22.65
N LYS A 117 -2.95 -1.36 23.76
CA LYS A 117 -3.90 -2.44 24.07
C LYS A 117 -5.36 -2.00 24.15
N GLN A 118 -5.60 -0.71 24.42
CA GLN A 118 -6.96 -0.15 24.52
C GLN A 118 -7.66 -0.02 23.17
N ILE A 119 -6.91 -0.06 22.06
CA ILE A 119 -7.49 0.15 20.72
C ILE A 119 -6.93 -0.81 19.66
N ARG A 120 -5.61 -0.94 19.58
CA ARG A 120 -4.90 -1.73 18.56
C ARG A 120 -3.60 -2.31 19.15
N PRO A 121 -3.67 -3.48 19.77
CA PRO A 121 -2.58 -4.03 20.58
C PRO A 121 -1.32 -4.43 19.79
N PHE A 122 -1.44 -4.70 18.49
CA PHE A 122 -0.35 -5.32 17.74
C PHE A 122 0.23 -4.36 16.69
N ALA A 123 1.54 -4.41 16.53
CA ALA A 123 2.24 -3.82 15.40
C ALA A 123 3.45 -4.66 15.02
N VAL A 124 3.76 -4.71 13.72
CA VAL A 124 4.98 -5.31 13.18
C VAL A 124 5.59 -4.34 12.18
N ALA A 125 6.92 -4.39 12.01
CA ALA A 125 7.59 -3.52 11.05
C ALA A 125 8.74 -4.24 10.35
N ALA A 126 9.08 -3.76 9.16
CA ALA A 126 10.17 -4.23 8.33
C ALA A 126 10.84 -3.06 7.59
N VAL A 127 12.06 -3.28 7.11
CA VAL A 127 12.78 -2.31 6.28
C VAL A 127 13.18 -2.98 4.98
N LEU A 128 12.88 -2.31 3.86
CA LEU A 128 13.44 -2.61 2.55
C LEU A 128 14.54 -1.59 2.27
N ARG A 129 15.75 -2.05 1.94
CA ARG A 129 16.91 -1.18 1.66
C ARG A 129 17.25 -1.18 0.17
N ASP A 130 17.77 -0.04 -0.28
CA ASP A 130 18.27 0.16 -1.64
C ASP A 130 17.26 -0.19 -2.75
N VAL A 131 15.98 0.10 -2.49
CA VAL A 131 14.90 -0.05 -3.47
C VAL A 131 15.05 0.97 -4.58
N THR A 132 14.82 0.56 -5.82
CA THR A 132 14.82 1.48 -6.97
C THR A 132 13.42 1.57 -7.55
N PHE A 133 12.77 2.71 -7.33
CA PHE A 133 11.45 2.98 -7.89
C PHE A 133 11.55 3.58 -9.29
N THR A 134 10.90 2.92 -10.25
CA THR A 134 10.39 3.53 -11.48
C THR A 134 8.97 4.04 -11.26
N LYS A 135 8.46 4.89 -12.17
CA LYS A 135 7.06 5.36 -12.12
C LYS A 135 6.06 4.20 -12.02
N ASP A 136 6.25 3.16 -12.84
CA ASP A 136 5.35 2.00 -12.85
C ASP A 136 5.48 1.15 -11.58
N SER A 137 6.70 0.89 -11.09
CA SER A 137 6.88 0.12 -9.85
C SER A 137 6.38 0.87 -8.61
N TYR A 138 6.49 2.20 -8.58
CA TYR A 138 5.95 3.02 -7.49
C TYR A 138 4.42 2.98 -7.50
N ALA A 139 3.79 3.12 -8.68
CA ALA A 139 2.35 2.97 -8.81
C ALA A 139 1.89 1.56 -8.40
N SER A 140 2.60 0.52 -8.85
CA SER A 140 2.34 -0.87 -8.45
C SER A 140 2.46 -1.08 -6.94
N PHE A 141 3.46 -0.47 -6.30
CA PHE A 141 3.68 -0.54 -4.85
C PHE A 141 2.54 0.09 -4.04
N ILE A 142 2.06 1.28 -4.45
CA ILE A 142 0.92 1.93 -3.80
C ILE A 142 -0.39 1.15 -4.05
N ASP A 143 -0.62 0.71 -5.29
CA ASP A 143 -1.81 -0.07 -5.64
C ASP A 143 -1.90 -1.40 -4.88
N LEU A 144 -0.76 -2.07 -4.66
CA LEU A 144 -0.69 -3.27 -3.82
C LEU A 144 -1.12 -2.96 -2.37
N GLN A 145 -0.61 -1.88 -1.78
CA GLN A 145 -0.97 -1.46 -0.44
C GLN A 145 -2.48 -1.21 -0.32
N ASP A 146 -3.06 -0.48 -1.29
CA ASP A 146 -4.50 -0.18 -1.31
C ASP A 146 -5.35 -1.44 -1.51
N LYS A 147 -4.94 -2.36 -2.39
CA LYS A 147 -5.64 -3.65 -2.58
C LYS A 147 -5.60 -4.52 -1.33
N LEU A 148 -4.48 -4.57 -0.63
CA LEU A 148 -4.39 -5.27 0.66
C LEU A 148 -5.30 -4.62 1.70
N HIS A 149 -5.32 -3.28 1.76
CA HIS A 149 -6.20 -2.52 2.66
C HIS A 149 -7.68 -2.79 2.41
N GLN A 150 -8.11 -2.82 1.15
CA GLN A 150 -9.50 -3.06 0.79
C GLN A 150 -9.94 -4.50 1.08
N ASN A 151 -9.07 -5.48 0.81
CA ASN A 151 -9.40 -6.89 0.89
C ASN A 151 -9.06 -7.49 2.26
N ILE A 152 -7.87 -8.08 2.41
CA ILE A 152 -7.48 -8.87 3.59
C ILE A 152 -7.54 -8.06 4.89
N CYS A 153 -7.26 -6.76 4.81
CA CYS A 153 -7.27 -5.86 5.96
C CYS A 153 -8.66 -5.37 6.36
N ARG A 154 -9.71 -5.73 5.59
CA ARG A 154 -11.10 -5.26 5.74
C ARG A 154 -11.22 -3.75 5.88
N LYS A 155 -10.84 -3.00 4.84
CA LYS A 155 -10.87 -1.53 4.82
C LYS A 155 -10.11 -0.94 6.02
N ARG A 156 -8.92 -1.48 6.28
CA ARG A 156 -8.04 -1.12 7.39
C ARG A 156 -8.59 -1.34 8.80
N ALA A 157 -9.73 -2.02 8.95
CA ALA A 157 -10.30 -2.30 10.27
C ALA A 157 -9.39 -3.25 11.06
N LEU A 158 -8.98 -4.36 10.43
CA LEU A 158 -8.14 -5.39 11.05
C LEU A 158 -6.67 -5.02 11.05
N VAL A 159 -6.15 -4.57 9.90
CA VAL A 159 -4.73 -4.25 9.70
C VAL A 159 -4.60 -2.94 8.95
N ALA A 160 -3.73 -2.05 9.39
CA ALA A 160 -3.35 -0.85 8.65
C ALA A 160 -1.86 -0.85 8.38
N ILE A 161 -1.50 -0.78 7.10
CA ILE A 161 -0.12 -0.77 6.61
C ILE A 161 0.26 0.69 6.29
N GLY A 162 1.34 1.17 6.89
CA GLY A 162 2.02 2.40 6.48
C GLY A 162 3.35 2.09 5.79
N THR A 163 3.77 3.05 4.98
CA THR A 163 5.00 3.00 4.20
C THR A 163 5.65 4.36 4.29
N HIS A 164 6.92 4.38 4.67
CA HIS A 164 7.64 5.58 5.03
C HIS A 164 9.01 5.62 4.38
N ASP A 165 9.44 6.81 3.98
CA ASP A 165 10.82 7.07 3.60
C ASP A 165 11.70 7.07 4.86
N LEU A 166 12.45 5.99 5.05
CA LEU A 166 13.32 5.81 6.21
C LEU A 166 14.45 6.85 6.26
N ASP A 167 14.86 7.39 5.12
CA ASP A 167 15.97 8.35 5.07
C ASP A 167 15.58 9.71 5.66
N THR A 168 14.28 9.96 5.86
CA THR A 168 13.74 11.17 6.52
C THR A 168 13.55 10.99 8.04
N LEU A 169 13.76 9.79 8.56
CA LEU A 169 13.36 9.40 9.91
C LEU A 169 14.54 8.92 10.76
N LYS A 170 14.35 8.88 12.08
CA LYS A 170 15.37 8.36 12.99
C LYS A 170 14.80 7.37 14.01
N GLY A 171 15.31 6.14 14.00
CA GLY A 171 14.98 5.15 15.04
C GLY A 171 15.65 5.43 16.39
N PRO A 172 15.21 4.75 17.48
CA PRO A 172 14.11 3.78 17.51
C PRO A 172 12.73 4.41 17.34
N PHE A 173 11.79 3.64 16.81
CA PHE A 173 10.40 4.02 16.62
C PHE A 173 9.55 3.57 17.80
N THR A 174 8.49 4.33 18.08
CA THR A 174 7.55 4.06 19.17
C THR A 174 6.13 4.00 18.64
N TYR A 175 5.42 2.91 18.91
CA TYR A 175 3.99 2.78 18.69
C TYR A 175 3.25 2.96 20.02
N ASP A 176 2.46 4.02 20.11
CA ASP A 176 1.79 4.45 21.34
C ASP A 176 0.31 4.79 21.07
N ALA A 177 -0.47 5.01 22.13
CA ALA A 177 -1.84 5.50 22.02
C ALA A 177 -2.04 6.68 22.99
N LYS A 178 -2.41 7.85 22.44
CA LYS A 178 -2.53 9.11 23.20
C LYS A 178 -3.88 9.77 22.98
N ALA A 179 -4.23 10.71 23.86
CA ALA A 179 -5.44 11.50 23.65
C ALA A 179 -5.35 12.28 22.33
N PRO A 180 -6.45 12.41 21.55
CA PRO A 180 -6.43 13.04 20.23
C PRO A 180 -5.86 14.48 20.21
N LYS A 181 -6.05 15.21 21.32
CA LYS A 181 -5.56 16.59 21.50
C LYS A 181 -4.03 16.69 21.63
N ASP A 182 -3.38 15.61 22.07
CA ASP A 182 -1.94 15.57 22.33
C ASP A 182 -1.13 15.14 21.09
N ILE A 183 -1.81 14.75 20.01
CA ILE A 183 -1.19 14.31 18.76
C ILE A 183 -1.31 15.45 17.75
N LYS A 184 -0.19 16.05 17.37
CA LYS A 184 -0.14 17.12 16.37
C LYS A 184 0.91 16.83 15.32
N PHE A 185 0.51 16.86 14.05
CA PHE A 185 1.41 16.61 12.92
C PHE A 185 0.84 17.18 11.62
N VAL A 186 1.65 17.17 10.56
CA VAL A 186 1.24 17.54 9.21
C VAL A 186 0.80 16.27 8.47
N PRO A 187 -0.49 16.09 8.14
CA PRO A 187 -0.97 14.92 7.41
C PRO A 187 -0.49 14.90 5.97
N LEU A 188 -0.50 13.72 5.36
CA LEU A 188 -0.10 13.52 3.97
C LEU A 188 -0.77 14.52 3.01
N ASN A 189 0.03 15.16 2.16
CA ASN A 189 -0.42 16.17 1.19
C ASN A 189 -1.09 17.40 1.82
N GLN A 190 -0.77 17.73 3.07
CA GLN A 190 -1.20 18.97 3.72
C GLN A 190 0.01 19.83 4.08
N GLU A 191 -0.19 21.13 4.22
CA GLU A 191 0.89 22.07 4.58
C GLU A 191 0.86 22.47 6.06
N LYS A 192 -0.31 22.37 6.71
CA LYS A 192 -0.52 22.85 8.07
C LYS A 192 -0.59 21.69 9.04
N ALA A 193 0.10 21.85 10.17
CA ALA A 193 -0.01 20.92 11.28
C ALA A 193 -1.38 21.06 11.96
N MET A 194 -2.05 19.94 12.20
CA MET A 194 -3.34 19.87 12.88
C MET A 194 -3.30 18.83 13.99
N THR A 195 -4.18 18.99 14.99
CA THR A 195 -4.34 17.96 16.02
C THR A 195 -5.10 16.76 15.45
N ALA A 196 -5.00 15.59 16.08
CA ALA A 196 -5.77 14.44 15.62
C ALA A 196 -7.29 14.64 15.82
N GLU A 197 -7.71 15.48 16.77
CA GLU A 197 -9.11 15.91 16.91
C GLU A 197 -9.57 16.76 15.72
N ASP A 198 -8.81 17.80 15.36
CA ASP A 198 -9.11 18.65 14.19
C ASP A 198 -9.10 17.85 12.88
N LEU A 199 -8.18 16.88 12.79
CA LEU A 199 -8.03 16.00 11.62
C LEU A 199 -9.29 15.15 11.38
N MET A 200 -9.93 14.68 12.45
CA MET A 200 -11.17 13.90 12.34
C MET A 200 -12.33 14.71 11.79
N GLU A 201 -12.37 16.01 12.07
CA GLU A 201 -13.36 16.92 11.48
C GLU A 201 -12.97 17.30 10.06
N PHE A 202 -11.70 17.63 9.81
CA PHE A 202 -11.21 17.99 8.49
C PHE A 202 -11.50 16.92 7.43
N TYR A 203 -11.32 15.64 7.77
CA TYR A 203 -11.60 14.53 6.87
C TYR A 203 -13.04 14.01 6.92
N SER A 204 -13.94 14.59 7.73
CA SER A 204 -15.34 14.15 7.85
C SER A 204 -16.10 14.22 6.52
N THR A 205 -15.71 15.17 5.66
CA THR A 205 -16.28 15.38 4.33
C THR A 205 -15.43 14.79 3.20
N HIS A 206 -14.24 14.27 3.51
CA HIS A 206 -13.32 13.77 2.49
C HIS A 206 -13.85 12.47 1.85
N ALA A 207 -13.93 12.43 0.53
CA ALA A 207 -14.58 11.34 -0.22
C ALA A 207 -14.09 9.93 0.18
N GLN A 208 -12.77 9.76 0.27
CA GLN A 208 -12.15 8.46 0.59
C GLN A 208 -11.93 8.24 2.10
N LEU A 209 -11.33 9.22 2.79
CA LEU A 209 -10.91 9.04 4.19
C LEU A 209 -12.05 8.98 5.20
N LYS A 210 -13.22 9.59 4.92
CA LYS A 210 -14.36 9.59 5.84
C LYS A 210 -14.81 8.20 6.27
N ALA A 211 -14.61 7.19 5.40
CA ALA A 211 -14.99 5.81 5.68
C ALA A 211 -14.13 5.14 6.77
N TYR A 212 -12.91 5.64 7.01
CA TYR A 212 -11.98 5.07 7.98
C TYR A 212 -12.01 5.76 9.34
N LEU A 213 -12.52 7.00 9.42
CA LEU A 213 -12.57 7.77 10.68
C LEU A 213 -13.31 7.03 11.81
N PRO A 214 -14.47 6.39 11.57
CA PRO A 214 -15.20 5.68 12.62
C PRO A 214 -14.42 4.53 13.27
N ILE A 215 -13.34 4.04 12.65
CA ILE A 215 -12.55 2.91 13.20
C ILE A 215 -11.96 3.27 14.57
N ILE A 216 -11.55 4.52 14.77
CA ILE A 216 -10.93 4.96 16.03
C ILE A 216 -11.62 6.17 16.65
N ARG A 217 -12.56 6.83 15.96
CA ARG A 217 -13.15 8.12 16.36
C ARG A 217 -13.67 8.14 17.79
N ASP A 218 -14.35 7.08 18.21
CA ASP A 218 -15.02 6.99 19.52
C ASP A 218 -14.10 6.51 20.66
N SER A 219 -12.83 6.20 20.34
CA SER A 219 -11.84 5.80 21.33
C SER A 219 -11.32 7.00 22.12
N PRO A 220 -11.07 6.88 23.44
CA PRO A 220 -10.45 7.94 24.24
C PRO A 220 -8.97 8.19 23.85
N VAL A 221 -8.33 7.22 23.20
CA VAL A 221 -6.94 7.29 22.75
C VAL A 221 -6.84 6.93 21.28
N TYR A 222 -6.00 7.62 20.52
CA TYR A 222 -5.70 7.29 19.13
C TYR A 222 -4.29 6.71 19.01
N PRO A 223 -4.11 5.65 18.20
CA PRO A 223 -2.81 5.04 17.97
C PRO A 223 -1.96 5.96 17.09
N VAL A 224 -0.67 6.05 17.40
CA VAL A 224 0.27 6.95 16.76
C VAL A 224 1.66 6.33 16.76
N ILE A 225 2.42 6.57 15.69
CA ILE A 225 3.80 6.10 15.56
C ILE A 225 4.75 7.29 15.53
N TYR A 226 5.78 7.24 16.37
CA TYR A 226 6.80 8.27 16.51
C TYR A 226 8.18 7.75 16.14
N ASP A 227 9.04 8.65 15.67
CA ASP A 227 10.48 8.46 15.59
C ASP A 227 11.17 8.91 16.91
N ALA A 228 12.50 8.75 16.99
CA ALA A 228 13.29 9.12 18.16
C ALA A 228 13.37 10.64 18.40
N ASN A 229 13.06 11.46 17.39
CA ASN A 229 12.98 12.91 17.51
C ASN A 229 11.57 13.39 17.89
N GLY A 230 10.61 12.47 18.07
CA GLY A 230 9.21 12.78 18.34
C GLY A 230 8.41 13.19 17.10
N VAL A 231 8.92 12.94 15.90
CA VAL A 231 8.17 13.15 14.65
C VAL A 231 7.10 12.08 14.52
N VAL A 232 5.87 12.48 14.21
CA VAL A 232 4.77 11.55 13.91
C VAL A 232 4.94 10.98 12.50
N LEU A 233 5.09 9.66 12.41
CA LEU A 233 5.11 8.92 11.14
C LEU A 233 3.70 8.76 10.58
N SER A 234 2.77 8.28 11.41
CA SER A 234 1.41 7.96 11.00
C SER A 234 0.44 8.01 12.18
N LEU A 235 -0.85 8.19 11.84
CA LEU A 235 -1.99 8.02 12.72
C LEU A 235 -2.83 6.83 12.20
N PRO A 236 -2.46 5.58 12.54
CA PRO A 236 -3.19 4.41 12.05
C PRO A 236 -4.66 4.42 12.51
N PRO A 237 -5.64 3.99 11.70
CA PRO A 237 -5.55 3.51 10.34
C PRO A 237 -5.85 4.63 9.32
N ILE A 238 -5.81 5.91 9.75
CA ILE A 238 -6.38 7.02 9.02
C ILE A 238 -5.42 7.50 7.95
N ILE A 239 -4.26 8.02 8.35
CA ILE A 239 -3.36 8.73 7.44
C ILE A 239 -1.92 8.72 7.94
N ASN A 240 -0.98 8.80 7.00
CA ASN A 240 0.44 8.99 7.28
C ASN A 240 0.77 10.49 7.40
N GLY A 241 1.90 10.81 8.02
CA GLY A 241 2.46 12.15 8.06
C GLY A 241 3.21 12.48 6.77
N ASP A 242 3.15 13.74 6.35
CA ASP A 242 3.80 14.20 5.11
C ASP A 242 5.33 14.12 5.17
N HIS A 243 5.90 14.32 6.36
CA HIS A 243 7.35 14.29 6.61
C HIS A 243 8.03 13.03 6.08
N SER A 244 7.36 11.88 6.22
CA SER A 244 7.90 10.56 5.89
C SER A 244 7.31 9.98 4.60
N LYS A 245 6.67 10.83 3.78
CA LYS A 245 6.04 10.42 2.53
C LYS A 245 7.06 9.82 1.57
N ILE A 246 6.76 8.62 1.07
CA ILE A 246 7.52 7.99 0.00
C ILE A 246 7.40 8.76 -1.31
N LYS A 247 8.53 8.87 -2.01
CA LYS A 247 8.73 9.50 -3.32
C LYS A 247 9.45 8.54 -4.28
N LEU A 248 9.53 8.90 -5.56
CA LEU A 248 10.27 8.10 -6.56
C LEU A 248 11.77 7.98 -6.23
N GLU A 249 12.32 8.95 -5.51
CA GLU A 249 13.72 8.99 -5.12
C GLU A 249 14.02 8.15 -3.88
N THR A 250 12.98 7.68 -3.16
CA THR A 250 13.12 6.86 -1.94
C THR A 250 13.99 5.65 -2.23
N ARG A 251 14.90 5.34 -1.32
CA ARG A 251 15.76 4.15 -1.39
C ARG A 251 15.51 3.20 -0.23
N ASN A 252 15.26 3.73 0.95
CA ASN A 252 15.00 2.92 2.13
C ASN A 252 13.55 3.09 2.57
N VAL A 253 12.78 2.01 2.55
CA VAL A 253 11.37 2.02 2.93
C VAL A 253 11.21 1.35 4.29
N PHE A 254 10.72 2.10 5.27
CA PHE A 254 10.22 1.56 6.52
C PHE A 254 8.73 1.24 6.35
N ILE A 255 8.37 -0.01 6.65
CA ILE A 255 6.99 -0.51 6.55
C ILE A 255 6.55 -0.89 7.94
N GLU A 256 5.38 -0.43 8.34
CA GLU A 256 4.75 -0.81 9.59
C GLU A 256 3.30 -1.23 9.38
N CYS A 257 2.90 -2.30 10.07
CA CYS A 257 1.55 -2.83 10.04
C CYS A 257 1.02 -2.82 11.47
N THR A 258 -0.01 -2.03 11.74
CA THR A 258 -0.75 -2.07 13.01
C THR A 258 -1.99 -2.93 12.87
N ALA A 259 -2.35 -3.68 13.90
CA ALA A 259 -3.45 -4.63 13.82
C ALA A 259 -4.23 -4.78 15.13
N THR A 260 -5.50 -5.18 14.99
CA THR A 260 -6.34 -5.62 16.11
C THR A 260 -6.12 -7.10 16.45
N GLU A 261 -5.70 -7.89 15.47
CA GLU A 261 -5.45 -9.32 15.58
C GLU A 261 -4.05 -9.67 15.05
N LEU A 262 -3.38 -10.65 15.66
CA LEU A 262 -2.04 -11.08 15.27
C LEU A 262 -2.04 -12.22 14.22
N THR A 263 -3.14 -12.97 14.13
CA THR A 263 -3.28 -14.19 13.30
C THR A 263 -4.53 -14.13 12.44
#